data_AF-A0A2H1VHH8-F1
#
_entry.id   AF-A0A2H1VHH8-F1
#
_cell.length_a   1.000
_cell.length_b   1.000
_cell.length_c   1.000
_cell.angle_alpha   90.00
_cell.angle_beta   90.00
_cell.angle_gamma   90.00
#
_symmetry.space_group_name_H-M   'P 1'
#
loop_
_entity.id
_entity.type
_entity.pdbx_description
1 polymer ?
#
loop_
_entity_poly.entity_id
_entity_poly.type
_entity_poly.pdbx_seq_one_letter_code
_entity_poly.pdbx_strand_id
1 'polypeptide(L)'
;MVRARKYVVVNEFKGWPKREDFQIEEHELPPLKDGEILVKSQWLSVDPYMRVYSSKQKYDQFGYNVGVVVETKAADYPVGTKVVSHK
;
A
#
# COMPACT_ATOMS: atom_id res chain seq x y z
N MET A 1 -13.07 -4.92 12.63
CA MET A 1 -11.87 -5.34 11.85
C MET A 1 -11.89 -4.57 10.54
N VAL A 2 -10.77 -3.95 10.15
CA VAL A 2 -10.71 -3.06 8.98
C VAL A 2 -10.42 -3.86 7.73
N ARG A 3 -11.23 -3.69 6.69
CA ARG A 3 -10.98 -4.26 5.36
C ARG A 3 -10.34 -3.22 4.45
N ALA A 4 -9.18 -3.53 3.91
CA ALA A 4 -8.47 -2.72 2.95
C ALA A 4 -8.50 -3.40 1.57
N ARG A 5 -8.33 -2.60 0.52
CA ARG A 5 -8.09 -3.08 -0.84
C ARG A 5 -6.66 -2.78 -1.22
N LYS A 6 -6.01 -3.71 -1.91
CA LYS A 6 -4.64 -3.54 -2.41
C LYS A 6 -4.55 -3.93 -3.87
N TYR A 7 -3.66 -3.24 -4.60
CA TYR A 7 -3.24 -3.68 -5.92
C TYR A 7 -2.16 -4.72 -5.76
N VAL A 8 -2.32 -5.86 -6.41
CA VAL A 8 -1.39 -6.97 -6.35
C VAL A 8 -0.90 -7.27 -7.75
N VAL A 9 0.42 -7.30 -7.93
CA VAL A 9 1.03 -7.72 -9.19
C VAL A 9 1.07 -9.23 -9.21
N VAL A 10 0.38 -9.82 -10.18
CA VAL A 10 0.18 -11.27 -10.28
C VAL A 10 0.98 -11.91 -11.41
N ASN A 11 1.49 -11.11 -12.35
CA ASN A 11 2.33 -11.57 -13.45
C ASN A 11 3.62 -10.76 -13.53
N GLU A 12 4.70 -11.42 -13.98
CA GLU A 12 5.91 -10.72 -14.39
C GLU A 12 5.62 -9.84 -15.62
N PHE A 13 6.01 -8.57 -15.57
CA PHE A 13 5.82 -7.64 -16.67
C PHE A 13 6.68 -8.03 -17.88
N LYS A 14 6.03 -8.49 -18.97
CA LYS A 14 6.67 -8.79 -20.25
C LYS A 14 6.40 -7.68 -21.26
N GLY A 15 7.45 -6.93 -21.60
CA GLY A 15 7.30 -5.68 -22.35
C GLY A 15 6.62 -4.61 -21.50
N TRP A 16 5.57 -4.01 -22.05
CA TRP A 16 4.71 -3.05 -21.35
C TRP A 16 3.84 -3.75 -20.29
N PRO A 17 3.73 -3.20 -19.07
CA PRO A 17 2.73 -3.67 -18.10
C PRO A 17 1.33 -3.58 -18.67
N LYS A 18 0.52 -4.60 -18.40
CA LYS A 18 -0.85 -4.73 -18.87
C LYS A 18 -1.80 -4.77 -17.69
N ARG A 19 -3.09 -4.56 -17.93
CA ARG A 19 -4.09 -4.56 -16.85
C ARG A 19 -4.16 -5.92 -16.15
N GLU A 20 -3.97 -6.99 -16.91
CA GLU A 20 -4.01 -8.37 -16.44
C GLU A 20 -2.81 -8.73 -15.55
N ASP A 21 -1.77 -7.89 -15.52
CA ASP A 21 -0.64 -8.06 -14.60
C ASP A 21 -1.00 -7.64 -13.17
N PHE A 22 -2.15 -7.00 -12.96
CA PHE A 22 -2.63 -6.49 -11.68
C PHE A 22 -3.99 -7.07 -11.29
N GLN A 23 -4.21 -7.26 -10.00
CA GLN A 23 -5.50 -7.60 -9.40
C GLN A 23 -5.78 -6.70 -8.19
N ILE A 24 -7.05 -6.42 -7.91
CA ILE A 24 -7.46 -5.77 -6.67
C ILE A 24 -7.95 -6.86 -5.72
N GLU A 25 -7.31 -6.97 -4.56
CA GLU A 25 -7.67 -7.95 -3.54
C GLU A 25 -8.10 -7.25 -2.26
N GLU A 26 -9.10 -7.81 -1.58
CA GLU A 26 -9.47 -7.41 -0.22
C GLU A 26 -8.58 -8.13 0.79
N HIS A 27 -8.18 -7.40 1.83
CA HIS A 27 -7.40 -7.95 2.93
C HIS A 27 -7.90 -7.37 4.25
N GLU A 28 -8.01 -8.22 5.26
CA GLU A 28 -8.38 -7.82 6.60
C GLU A 28 -7.11 -7.46 7.38
N LEU A 29 -7.07 -6.22 7.89
CA LEU A 29 -5.91 -5.73 8.62
C LEU A 29 -5.92 -6.23 10.06
N PRO A 30 -4.76 -6.66 10.60
CA PRO A 30 -4.65 -7.03 12.00
C PRO A 30 -4.84 -5.79 12.90
N PRO A 31 -5.20 -5.98 14.18
CA PRO A 31 -5.19 -4.91 15.16
C PRO A 31 -3.80 -4.29 15.33
N LEU A 32 -3.75 -2.98 15.63
CA LEU A 32 -2.49 -2.28 15.88
C LEU A 32 -1.75 -2.85 17.09
N LYS A 33 -0.42 -2.94 16.97
CA LYS A 33 0.51 -3.15 18.08
C LYS A 33 1.02 -1.82 18.63
N ASP A 34 1.69 -1.87 19.76
CA ASP A 34 2.24 -0.68 20.41
C ASP A 34 3.27 -0.02 19.50
N GLY A 35 3.15 1.31 19.33
CA GLY A 35 3.99 2.09 18.41
C GLY A 35 3.55 2.06 16.95
N GLU A 36 2.48 1.34 16.57
CA GLU A 36 1.96 1.33 15.21
C GLU A 36 0.85 2.37 14.98
N ILE A 37 0.66 2.74 13.72
CA ILE A 37 -0.44 3.60 13.24
C ILE A 37 -1.18 2.94 12.09
N LEU A 38 -2.49 3.18 12.01
CA LEU A 38 -3.29 2.85 10.84
C LEU A 38 -3.46 4.08 9.97
N VAL A 39 -3.02 3.98 8.72
CA VAL A 39 -3.08 5.06 7.75
C VAL A 39 -4.10 4.72 6.66
N LYS A 40 -5.04 5.64 6.42
CA LYS A 40 -5.91 5.59 5.23
C LYS A 40 -5.22 6.34 4.10
N SER A 41 -4.69 5.62 3.12
CA SER A 41 -4.14 6.21 1.90
C SER A 41 -5.21 7.02 1.15
N GLN A 42 -4.85 8.23 0.73
CA GLN A 42 -5.71 9.13 -0.05
C GLN A 42 -5.22 9.27 -1.49
N TRP A 43 -3.90 9.25 -1.67
CA TRP A 43 -3.24 9.42 -2.96
C TRP A 43 -2.08 8.44 -3.08
N LEU A 44 -1.94 7.82 -4.25
CA LEU A 44 -0.86 6.90 -4.59
C LEU A 44 -0.04 7.52 -5.72
N SER A 45 1.29 7.55 -5.57
CA SER A 45 2.20 7.89 -6.66
C SER A 45 2.33 6.69 -7.60
N VAL A 46 2.50 6.95 -8.89
CA VAL A 46 2.80 5.92 -9.90
C VAL A 46 4.04 6.38 -10.65
N ASP A 47 5.13 5.62 -10.45
CA ASP A 47 6.45 6.07 -10.86
C ASP A 47 7.14 5.03 -11.78
N PRO A 48 7.97 5.47 -12.75
CA PRO A 48 8.66 4.55 -13.66
C PRO A 48 9.49 3.47 -12.95
N TYR A 49 10.02 3.75 -11.76
CA TYR A 49 10.81 2.78 -11.00
C TYR A 49 9.99 1.53 -10.62
N MET A 50 8.67 1.64 -10.47
CA MET A 50 7.81 0.50 -10.10
C MET A 50 7.91 -0.64 -11.12
N ARG A 51 8.21 -0.30 -12.38
CA ARG A 51 8.42 -1.29 -13.45
C ARG A 51 9.59 -2.23 -13.19
N VAL A 52 10.69 -1.75 -12.59
CA VAL A 52 11.89 -2.57 -12.41
C VAL A 52 11.75 -3.62 -11.30
N TYR A 53 10.73 -3.47 -10.45
CA TYR A 53 10.42 -4.41 -9.38
C TYR A 53 9.56 -5.60 -9.81
N SER A 54 9.31 -5.74 -11.11
CA SER A 54 8.69 -6.93 -11.69
C SER A 54 9.36 -8.21 -11.18
N SER A 55 8.56 -9.12 -10.64
CA SER A 55 9.01 -10.40 -10.12
C SER A 55 8.18 -11.54 -10.73
N LYS A 56 8.75 -12.75 -10.74
CA LYS A 56 8.00 -13.98 -11.06
C LYS A 56 7.04 -14.38 -9.94
N GLN A 57 7.26 -13.88 -8.73
CA GLN A 57 6.39 -14.11 -7.59
C GLN A 57 5.36 -12.99 -7.49
N LYS A 58 4.16 -13.33 -7.01
CA LYS A 58 3.11 -12.38 -6.70
C LYS A 58 3.54 -11.45 -5.55
N TYR A 59 3.29 -10.15 -5.69
CA TYR A 59 3.63 -9.16 -4.66
C TYR A 59 2.62 -8.02 -4.62
N ASP A 60 2.44 -7.42 -3.46
CA ASP A 60 1.62 -6.22 -3.28
C ASP A 60 2.34 -5.05 -3.95
N GLN A 61 1.64 -4.30 -4.81
CA GLN A 61 2.26 -3.14 -5.44
C GLN A 61 2.55 -2.09 -4.36
N PHE A 62 3.75 -1.53 -4.42
CA PHE A 62 4.26 -0.58 -3.45
C PHE A 62 4.61 0.74 -4.12
N GLY A 63 4.62 1.80 -3.32
CA GLY A 63 4.85 3.13 -3.83
C GLY A 63 4.83 4.17 -2.74
N TYR A 64 5.25 5.37 -3.11
CA TYR A 64 4.98 6.53 -2.29
C TYR A 64 3.47 6.78 -2.26
N ASN A 65 2.94 7.01 -1.06
CA ASN A 65 1.55 7.42 -0.88
C ASN A 65 1.44 8.49 0.20
N VAL A 66 0.39 9.29 0.08
CA VAL A 66 -0.02 10.26 1.09
C VAL A 66 -1.32 9.78 1.70
N GLY A 67 -1.37 9.78 3.03
CA GLY A 67 -2.53 9.32 3.78
C GLY A 67 -2.76 10.10 5.06
N VAL A 68 -3.81 9.71 5.76
CA VAL A 68 -4.19 10.28 7.06
C VAL A 68 -4.23 9.17 8.10
N VAL A 69 -3.67 9.42 9.28
CA VAL A 69 -3.77 8.53 10.44
C VAL A 69 -5.22 8.46 10.90
N VAL A 70 -5.79 7.25 10.94
CA VAL A 70 -7.19 7.01 11.36
C VAL A 70 -7.30 6.24 12.68
N GLU A 71 -6.23 5.56 13.10
CA GLU A 71 -6.09 4.90 14.39
C GLU A 71 -4.60 4.94 14.77
N THR A 72 -4.27 5.03 16.07
CA THR A 72 -2.87 5.14 16.52
C THR A 72 -2.66 4.49 17.87
N LYS A 73 -1.51 3.83 18.03
CA LYS A 73 -0.89 3.44 19.30
C LYS A 73 0.51 4.08 19.44
N ALA A 74 0.77 5.17 18.73
CA ALA A 74 2.00 5.92 18.74
C ALA A 74 1.73 7.40 19.08
N ALA A 75 2.33 7.90 20.16
CA ALA A 75 2.08 9.26 20.66
C ALA A 75 2.45 10.35 19.65
N ASP A 76 3.50 10.13 18.84
CA ASP A 76 4.01 11.10 17.88
C ASP A 76 3.12 11.28 16.64
N TYR A 77 2.13 10.40 16.46
CA TYR A 77 1.22 10.40 15.32
C TYR A 77 -0.24 10.36 15.77
N PRO A 78 -0.80 11.51 16.23
CA PRO A 78 -2.23 11.61 16.55
C PRO A 78 -3.13 11.31 15.36
N VAL A 79 -4.37 10.86 15.62
CA VAL A 79 -5.41 10.72 14.59
C VAL A 79 -5.61 12.05 13.86
N GLY A 80 -5.72 12.00 12.54
CA GLY A 80 -5.82 13.17 11.66
C GLY A 80 -4.48 13.67 11.12
N THR A 81 -3.35 13.16 11.62
CA THR A 81 -2.01 13.49 11.09
C THR A 81 -1.90 13.06 9.64
N LYS A 82 -1.42 13.96 8.77
CA LYS A 82 -1.10 13.64 7.37
C LYS A 82 0.33 13.11 7.30
N VAL A 83 0.51 11.98 6.63
CA VAL A 83 1.81 11.31 6.53
C VAL A 83 2.13 10.96 5.09
N VAL A 84 3.42 10.92 4.80
CA VAL A 84 3.97 10.30 3.58
C VAL A 84 4.54 8.95 3.99
N SER A 85 4.20 7.90 3.26
CA SER A 85 4.75 6.56 3.48
C SER A 85 5.22 5.93 2.17
N HIS A 86 6.21 5.06 2.26
CA HIS A 86 6.86 4.42 1.12
C HIS A 86 7.29 3.00 1.47
N LYS A 87 6.34 2.12 1.76
CA LYS A 87 6.62 0.68 1.89
C LYS A 87 5.34 -0.12 1.97
#